data_AF-G0MQH5-F1
#
_entry.id   AF-G0MQH5-F1
#
_cell.length_a   1.000
_cell.length_b   1.000
_cell.length_c   1.000
_cell.angle_alpha   90.00
_cell.angle_beta   90.00
_cell.angle_gamma   90.00
#
_symmetry.space_group_name_H-M   'P 1'
#
loop_
_entity.id
_entity.type
_entity.pdbx_description
1 polymer ?
#
loop_
_entity_poly.entity_id
_entity_poly.type
_entity_poly.pdbx_seq_one_letter_code
_entity_poly.pdbx_strand_id
1 'polypeptide(L)'
;MIKFLVLIFSLFTIIHAGAQENLLAGTDADTNSSNETAVDRCDDEYADMKMCISSIVEKHNFTDFASNIMNRDLILGILDEIQNASCFGTTNCANVKLGKFVFNAYDFIGEAVYRRGFECLVKEWDTIQAKSSQCVNILVMSGEIKNMKQESFFSAARLLIECTVSKFSCSEDERFYLLVGASHVISLIDDFMHPERILWALGFPEDALSKEEMIEVLIYFASIF
;
A
#
# COMPACT_ATOMS: atom_id res chain seq x y z
N MET A 1 -7.59 -10.80 15.37
CA MET A 1 -6.47 -9.86 15.57
C MET A 1 -5.54 -9.85 14.38
N ILE A 2 -4.82 -10.93 14.11
CA ILE A 2 -3.98 -11.08 12.91
C ILE A 2 -4.80 -11.16 11.61
N LYS A 3 -6.08 -11.57 11.59
CA LYS A 3 -6.69 -12.25 10.42
C LYS A 3 -7.29 -11.40 9.28
N PHE A 4 -7.66 -10.13 9.45
CA PHE A 4 -8.16 -9.27 8.35
C PHE A 4 -7.03 -8.43 7.76
N LEU A 5 -6.16 -7.91 8.64
CA LEU A 5 -4.84 -7.44 8.24
C LEU A 5 -4.03 -8.55 7.63
N VAL A 6 -3.96 -9.78 8.15
CA VAL A 6 -3.40 -10.96 7.46
C VAL A 6 -4.28 -11.44 6.34
N LEU A 7 -5.49 -10.95 6.08
CA LEU A 7 -6.14 -11.23 4.78
C LEU A 7 -5.59 -10.28 3.70
N ILE A 8 -5.39 -9.01 4.06
CA ILE A 8 -4.79 -7.98 3.20
C ILE A 8 -3.25 -8.12 3.11
N PHE A 9 -2.59 -8.60 4.18
CA PHE A 9 -1.17 -8.89 4.34
C PHE A 9 -0.83 -10.34 4.01
N SER A 10 -1.76 -11.31 4.04
CA SER A 10 -1.45 -12.61 3.43
C SER A 10 -1.32 -12.47 1.92
N LEU A 11 -2.04 -11.52 1.32
CA LEU A 11 -1.78 -11.08 -0.05
C LEU A 11 -0.35 -10.54 -0.19
N PHE A 12 0.15 -9.74 0.77
CA PHE A 12 1.55 -9.34 0.81
C PHE A 12 2.53 -10.52 1.05
N THR A 13 2.18 -11.53 1.86
CA THR A 13 3.07 -12.68 2.11
C THR A 13 3.17 -13.65 0.92
N ILE A 14 2.13 -13.76 0.09
CA ILE A 14 2.19 -14.51 -1.17
C ILE A 14 3.11 -13.79 -2.17
N ILE A 15 3.17 -12.45 -2.11
CA ILE A 15 4.10 -11.62 -2.89
C ILE A 15 5.54 -11.69 -2.32
N HIS A 16 5.70 -11.74 -0.99
CA HIS A 16 7.02 -11.80 -0.33
C HIS A 16 7.69 -13.18 -0.42
N ALA A 17 6.93 -14.28 -0.34
CA ALA A 17 7.50 -15.63 -0.38
C ALA A 17 8.14 -15.99 -1.75
N GLY A 18 7.75 -15.31 -2.83
CA GLY A 18 8.36 -15.49 -4.16
C GLY A 18 9.55 -14.57 -4.44
N ALA A 19 9.66 -13.43 -3.74
CA ALA A 19 10.70 -12.43 -3.99
C ALA A 19 11.92 -12.57 -3.06
N GLN A 20 11.73 -13.09 -1.84
CA GLN A 20 12.78 -13.11 -0.81
C GLN A 20 13.88 -14.15 -1.06
N GLU A 21 13.59 -15.24 -1.79
CA GLU A 21 14.62 -16.22 -2.20
C GLU A 21 15.53 -15.69 -3.32
N ASN A 22 15.08 -14.70 -4.11
CA ASN A 22 15.89 -14.10 -5.18
C ASN A 22 16.65 -12.84 -4.71
N LEU A 23 16.17 -12.13 -3.68
CA LEU A 23 16.78 -10.88 -3.18
C LEU A 23 18.00 -11.09 -2.27
N LEU A 24 18.15 -12.26 -1.64
CA LEU A 24 19.31 -12.57 -0.80
C LEU A 24 20.52 -13.11 -1.58
N ALA A 25 20.43 -13.20 -2.91
CA ALA A 25 21.49 -13.72 -3.77
C ALA A 25 22.27 -12.63 -4.54
N GLY A 26 21.94 -11.35 -4.36
CA GLY A 26 22.50 -10.25 -5.15
C GLY A 26 22.90 -9.05 -4.31
N THR A 27 23.86 -9.21 -3.41
CA THR A 27 24.55 -8.05 -2.84
C THR A 27 26.02 -8.39 -2.63
N ASP A 28 26.81 -8.20 -3.68
CA ASP A 28 28.22 -7.85 -3.57
C ASP A 28 28.63 -6.97 -4.76
N ALA A 29 29.09 -5.78 -4.41
CA ALA A 29 30.01 -4.84 -5.05
C ALA A 29 30.15 -4.80 -6.59
N ASP A 30 30.02 -3.60 -7.15
CA ASP A 30 31.22 -2.94 -7.68
C ASP A 30 31.12 -1.41 -7.64
N THR A 31 32.00 -0.81 -6.83
CA THR A 31 32.28 0.63 -6.80
C THR A 31 33.50 0.88 -7.69
N ASN A 32 33.31 1.60 -8.81
CA ASN A 32 34.24 2.63 -9.31
C ASN A 32 33.87 3.04 -10.74
N SER A 33 33.34 4.25 -10.90
CA SER A 33 33.56 5.03 -12.12
C SER A 33 33.27 6.49 -11.83
N SER A 34 34.32 7.29 -11.77
CA SER A 34 34.26 8.75 -11.74
C SER A 34 33.71 9.27 -13.06
N ASN A 35 32.41 9.47 -13.14
CA ASN A 35 31.69 10.39 -14.01
C ASN A 35 30.24 10.39 -13.50
N GLU A 36 29.84 11.40 -12.72
CA GLU A 36 28.44 11.53 -12.27
C GLU A 36 27.51 11.55 -13.48
N THR A 37 26.86 10.42 -13.72
CA THR A 37 25.84 10.27 -14.75
C THR A 37 24.48 10.62 -14.17
N ALA A 38 23.49 10.89 -15.02
CA ALA A 38 22.12 11.15 -14.58
C ALA A 38 21.50 10.02 -13.73
N VAL A 39 22.11 8.82 -13.75
CA VAL A 39 21.76 7.66 -12.92
C VAL A 39 22.16 7.90 -11.45
N ASP A 40 23.41 8.33 -11.19
CA ASP A 40 23.90 8.62 -9.82
C ASP A 40 23.03 9.67 -9.11
N ARG A 41 22.51 10.63 -9.87
CA ARG A 41 21.60 11.66 -9.36
C ARG A 41 20.24 11.12 -8.90
N CYS A 42 19.73 10.07 -9.53
CA CYS A 42 18.41 9.52 -9.16
C CYS A 42 18.47 8.59 -7.95
N ASP A 43 19.61 7.97 -7.69
CA ASP A 43 19.84 7.21 -6.46
C ASP A 43 19.92 8.15 -5.26
N ASP A 44 20.64 9.28 -5.39
CA ASP A 44 20.71 10.32 -4.37
C ASP A 44 19.33 10.94 -4.07
N GLU A 45 18.57 11.33 -5.11
CA GLU A 45 17.22 11.92 -4.91
C GLU A 45 16.25 10.93 -4.24
N TYR A 46 16.39 9.62 -4.51
CA TYR A 46 15.60 8.59 -3.85
C TYR A 46 16.06 8.28 -2.43
N ALA A 47 17.37 8.29 -2.16
CA ALA A 47 17.91 8.19 -0.82
C ALA A 47 17.44 9.37 0.06
N ASP A 48 17.46 10.60 -0.48
CA ASP A 48 16.97 11.81 0.19
C ASP A 48 15.48 11.71 0.52
N MET A 49 14.67 11.23 -0.42
CA MET A 49 13.24 10.96 -0.20
C MET A 49 13.04 9.96 0.96
N LYS A 50 13.77 8.83 0.94
CA LYS A 50 13.70 7.81 2.00
C LYS A 50 14.12 8.38 3.35
N MET A 51 15.23 9.10 3.42
CA MET A 51 15.69 9.74 4.67
C MET A 51 14.66 10.74 5.21
N CYS A 52 14.08 11.57 4.34
CA CYS A 52 13.06 12.54 4.73
C CYS A 52 11.85 11.85 5.38
N ILE A 53 11.26 10.86 4.71
CA ILE A 53 10.09 10.13 5.21
C ILE A 53 10.44 9.36 6.49
N SER A 54 11.55 8.62 6.51
CA SER A 54 11.97 7.85 7.67
C SER A 54 12.19 8.73 8.90
N SER A 55 12.76 9.93 8.75
CA SER A 55 12.93 10.87 9.86
C SER A 55 11.59 11.33 10.48
N ILE A 56 10.55 11.47 9.66
CA ILE A 56 9.20 11.82 10.11
C ILE A 56 8.59 10.63 10.86
N VAL A 57 8.68 9.43 10.30
CA VAL A 57 8.15 8.19 10.92
C VAL A 57 8.82 7.93 12.28
N GLU A 58 10.14 8.11 12.36
CA GLU A 58 10.91 7.97 13.61
C GLU A 58 10.53 9.03 14.65
N LYS A 59 10.34 10.29 14.24
CA LYS A 59 9.90 11.38 15.12
C LYS A 59 8.57 11.06 15.83
N HIS A 60 7.69 10.31 15.17
CA HIS A 60 6.40 9.88 15.69
C HIS A 60 6.48 8.59 16.53
N ASN A 61 7.68 8.04 16.78
CA ASN A 61 7.91 6.76 17.49
C ASN A 61 7.10 5.59 16.90
N PHE A 62 6.95 5.56 15.58
CA PHE A 62 6.25 4.49 14.91
C PHE A 62 7.11 3.22 14.91
N THR A 63 6.68 2.19 15.62
CA THR A 63 7.46 0.95 15.80
C THR A 63 7.08 -0.14 14.80
N ASP A 64 5.79 -0.34 14.58
CA ASP A 64 5.24 -1.29 13.61
C ASP A 64 3.79 -0.92 13.27
N PHE A 65 3.34 -1.27 12.06
CA PHE A 65 2.00 -0.94 11.60
C PHE A 65 0.90 -1.67 12.39
N ALA A 66 1.10 -2.94 12.74
CA ALA A 66 0.07 -3.75 13.41
C ALA A 66 -0.31 -3.20 14.80
N SER A 67 0.66 -2.63 15.51
CA SER A 67 0.48 -2.00 16.82
C SER A 67 -0.08 -0.59 16.71
N ASN A 68 0.16 0.11 15.61
CA ASN A 68 -0.17 1.54 15.43
C ASN A 68 -1.39 1.82 14.54
N ILE A 69 -1.91 0.82 13.81
CA ILE A 69 -3.06 0.99 12.90
C ILE A 69 -4.34 1.48 13.61
N MET A 70 -4.45 1.26 14.92
CA MET A 70 -5.59 1.75 15.71
C MET A 70 -5.31 3.12 16.37
N ASN A 71 -4.17 3.75 16.08
CA ASN A 71 -3.82 5.07 16.56
C ASN A 71 -4.05 6.12 15.45
N ARG A 72 -5.30 6.59 15.36
CA ARG A 72 -5.74 7.57 14.35
C ARG A 72 -4.85 8.81 14.27
N ASP A 73 -4.59 9.43 15.41
CA ASP A 73 -3.86 10.69 15.47
C ASP A 73 -2.40 10.53 15.04
N LEU A 74 -1.80 9.38 15.35
CA LEU A 74 -0.46 9.01 14.91
C LEU A 74 -0.40 8.86 13.38
N ILE A 75 -1.30 8.07 12.79
CA ILE A 75 -1.30 7.84 11.33
C ILE A 75 -1.55 9.14 10.58
N LEU A 76 -2.56 9.91 10.98
CA LEU A 76 -2.85 11.21 10.36
C LEU A 76 -1.69 12.19 10.56
N GLY A 77 -1.05 12.19 11.73
CA GLY A 77 0.12 13.04 11.99
C GLY A 77 1.30 12.74 11.08
N ILE A 78 1.58 11.46 10.80
CA ILE A 78 2.64 11.05 9.86
C ILE A 78 2.28 11.46 8.43
N LEU A 79 1.06 11.18 7.97
CA LEU A 79 0.61 11.54 6.62
C LEU A 79 0.64 13.06 6.40
N ASP A 80 0.08 13.83 7.34
CA ASP A 80 0.08 15.29 7.30
C ASP A 80 1.51 15.85 7.29
N GLU A 81 2.43 15.29 8.08
CA GLU A 81 3.80 15.78 8.12
C GLU A 81 4.58 15.46 6.83
N ILE A 82 4.40 14.28 6.24
CA ILE A 82 5.02 13.94 4.94
C ILE A 82 4.45 14.80 3.81
N GLN A 83 3.13 15.02 3.78
CA GLN A 83 2.47 15.84 2.75
C GLN A 83 2.94 17.30 2.81
N ASN A 84 3.22 17.81 4.00
CA ASN A 84 3.74 19.17 4.19
C ASN A 84 5.27 19.25 4.07
N ALA A 85 5.97 18.12 4.12
CA ALA A 85 7.40 18.05 3.89
C ALA A 85 7.74 18.11 2.40
N SER A 86 8.96 18.54 2.10
CA SER A 86 9.48 18.54 0.72
C SER A 86 10.14 17.20 0.36
N CYS A 87 9.64 16.07 0.89
CA CYS A 87 10.24 14.75 0.66
C CYS A 87 10.17 14.32 -0.82
N PHE A 88 9.16 14.79 -1.56
CA PHE A 88 8.98 14.53 -2.99
C PHE A 88 9.22 15.79 -3.84
N GLY A 89 10.32 16.50 -3.59
CA GLY A 89 10.70 17.70 -4.33
C GLY A 89 10.60 17.56 -5.86
N THR A 90 10.72 18.67 -6.59
CA THR A 90 10.64 18.63 -8.06
C THR A 90 11.75 17.76 -8.64
N THR A 91 11.37 16.59 -9.17
CA THR A 91 12.27 15.54 -9.65
C THR A 91 11.82 15.00 -11.01
N ASN A 92 12.77 14.51 -11.80
CA ASN A 92 12.51 13.72 -13.00
C ASN A 92 12.79 12.23 -12.80
N CYS A 93 13.24 11.82 -11.62
CA CYS A 93 13.61 10.45 -11.31
C CYS A 93 12.36 9.58 -11.13
N ALA A 94 12.34 8.44 -11.83
CA ALA A 94 11.18 7.57 -11.89
C ALA A 94 10.86 6.93 -10.53
N ASN A 95 11.90 6.53 -9.78
CA ASN A 95 11.80 5.98 -8.42
C ASN A 95 11.16 6.98 -7.43
N VAL A 96 11.56 8.26 -7.44
CA VAL A 96 10.96 9.29 -6.57
C VAL A 96 9.52 9.59 -6.97
N LYS A 97 9.21 9.65 -8.28
CA LYS A 97 7.82 9.83 -8.74
C LYS A 97 6.94 8.62 -8.42
N LEU A 98 7.48 7.40 -8.51
CA LEU A 98 6.81 6.18 -8.07
C LEU A 98 6.55 6.24 -6.57
N GLY A 99 7.55 6.62 -5.76
CA GLY A 99 7.38 6.79 -4.32
C GLY A 99 6.29 7.82 -3.98
N LYS A 100 6.25 8.95 -4.69
CA LYS A 100 5.18 9.94 -4.55
C LYS A 100 3.81 9.38 -4.91
N PHE A 101 3.71 8.60 -5.98
CA PHE A 101 2.46 7.94 -6.39
C PHE A 101 1.95 7.00 -5.29
N VAL A 102 2.84 6.16 -4.75
CA VAL A 102 2.51 5.23 -3.67
C VAL A 102 2.08 6.00 -2.42
N PHE A 103 2.81 7.03 -2.02
CA PHE A 103 2.45 7.89 -0.90
C PHE A 103 1.07 8.53 -1.08
N ASN A 104 0.77 9.11 -2.25
CA ASN A 104 -0.53 9.72 -2.50
C ASN A 104 -1.68 8.72 -2.38
N ALA A 105 -1.45 7.46 -2.75
CA ALA A 105 -2.44 6.40 -2.55
C ALA A 105 -2.66 6.11 -1.06
N TYR A 106 -1.59 6.02 -0.27
CA TYR A 106 -1.67 5.87 1.18
C TYR A 106 -2.31 7.08 1.87
N ASP A 107 -1.99 8.30 1.44
CA ASP A 107 -2.62 9.53 1.94
C ASP A 107 -4.13 9.53 1.67
N PHE A 108 -4.53 9.15 0.45
CA PHE A 108 -5.95 9.01 0.11
C PHE A 108 -6.67 7.95 0.96
N ILE A 109 -6.04 6.79 1.17
CA ILE A 109 -6.55 5.74 2.07
C ILE A 109 -6.63 6.28 3.50
N GLY A 110 -5.61 7.01 3.93
CA GLY A 110 -5.50 7.74 5.18
C GLY A 110 -6.71 8.64 5.43
N GLU A 111 -6.98 9.53 4.49
CA GLU A 111 -8.11 10.46 4.51
C GLU A 111 -9.46 9.75 4.58
N ALA A 112 -9.66 8.72 3.74
CA ALA A 112 -10.91 7.98 3.71
C ALA A 112 -11.13 7.21 5.02
N VAL A 113 -10.15 6.40 5.43
CA VAL A 113 -10.29 5.50 6.58
C VAL A 113 -10.14 6.27 7.89
N TYR A 114 -9.03 6.98 8.09
CA TYR A 114 -8.70 7.54 9.40
C TYR A 114 -9.41 8.86 9.70
N ARG A 115 -9.73 9.70 8.71
CA ARG A 115 -10.53 10.90 9.00
C ARG A 115 -12.03 10.63 9.06
N ARG A 116 -12.56 9.78 8.18
CA ARG A 116 -14.00 9.66 7.95
C ARG A 116 -14.59 8.29 8.30
N GLY A 117 -13.84 7.20 8.13
CA GLY A 117 -14.30 5.84 8.42
C GLY A 117 -13.91 5.28 9.79
N PHE A 118 -13.05 5.99 10.55
CA PHE A 118 -12.29 5.40 11.66
C PHE A 118 -13.18 4.93 12.80
N GLU A 119 -14.19 5.72 13.17
CA GLU A 119 -15.12 5.36 14.24
C GLU A 119 -15.87 4.05 13.91
N CYS A 120 -16.26 3.88 12.65
CA CYS A 120 -16.83 2.61 12.20
C CYS A 120 -15.82 1.46 12.24
N LEU A 121 -14.57 1.69 11.81
CA LEU A 121 -13.52 0.66 11.87
C LEU A 121 -13.29 0.19 13.31
N VAL A 122 -13.19 1.12 14.27
CA VAL A 122 -13.04 0.81 15.70
C VAL A 122 -14.24 0.04 16.23
N LYS A 123 -15.45 0.50 15.93
CA LYS A 123 -16.70 -0.15 16.36
C LYS A 123 -16.81 -1.59 15.84
N GLU A 124 -16.35 -1.82 14.62
CA GLU A 124 -16.54 -3.09 13.91
C GLU A 124 -15.32 -4.02 13.99
N TRP A 125 -14.23 -3.57 14.61
CA TRP A 125 -12.95 -4.26 14.66
C TRP A 125 -13.05 -5.72 15.10
N ASP A 126 -13.81 -5.98 16.15
CA ASP A 126 -13.95 -7.33 16.71
C ASP A 126 -14.91 -8.22 15.90
N THR A 127 -15.79 -7.62 15.08
CA THR A 127 -16.79 -8.38 14.30
C THR A 127 -16.45 -8.52 12.83
N ILE A 128 -15.48 -7.76 12.32
CA ILE A 128 -15.10 -7.72 10.91
C ILE A 128 -14.84 -9.13 10.36
N GLN A 129 -14.10 -9.97 11.11
CA GLN A 129 -13.77 -11.32 10.68
C GLN A 129 -15.03 -12.18 10.51
N ALA A 130 -15.94 -12.14 11.48
CA ALA A 130 -17.18 -12.91 11.41
C ALA A 130 -18.05 -12.47 10.22
N LYS A 131 -18.15 -11.16 9.98
CA LYS A 131 -18.90 -10.59 8.85
C LYS A 131 -18.26 -10.96 7.51
N SER A 132 -16.94 -10.91 7.40
CA SER A 132 -16.23 -11.35 6.19
C SER A 132 -16.41 -12.84 5.94
N SER A 133 -16.32 -13.71 6.96
CA SER A 133 -16.57 -15.15 6.78
C SER A 133 -18.00 -15.43 6.32
N GLN A 134 -19.00 -14.70 6.84
CA GLN A 134 -20.37 -14.79 6.34
C GLN A 134 -20.47 -14.40 4.86
N CYS A 135 -19.78 -13.33 4.46
CA CYS A 135 -19.76 -12.86 3.07
C CYS A 135 -19.07 -13.83 2.12
N VAL A 136 -17.95 -14.43 2.51
CA VAL A 136 -17.31 -15.49 1.71
C VAL A 136 -18.30 -16.62 1.45
N ASN A 137 -19.01 -17.09 2.47
CA ASN A 137 -20.00 -18.16 2.30
C ASN A 137 -21.12 -17.76 1.34
N ILE A 138 -21.64 -16.53 1.45
CA ILE A 138 -22.69 -16.01 0.56
C ILE A 138 -22.20 -15.98 -0.89
N LEU A 139 -21.01 -15.41 -1.14
CA LEU A 139 -20.45 -15.22 -2.48
C LEU A 139 -20.02 -16.54 -3.15
N VAL A 140 -19.55 -17.51 -2.36
CA VAL A 140 -19.27 -18.86 -2.84
C VAL A 140 -20.57 -19.57 -3.20
N MET A 141 -21.61 -19.49 -2.35
CA MET A 141 -22.90 -20.12 -2.62
C MET A 141 -23.65 -19.51 -3.80
N SER A 142 -23.54 -18.19 -4.03
CA SER A 142 -24.13 -17.52 -5.20
C SER A 142 -23.38 -17.84 -6.50
N GLY A 143 -22.16 -18.39 -6.40
CA GLY A 143 -21.31 -18.65 -7.55
C GLY A 143 -20.73 -17.37 -8.16
N GLU A 144 -20.65 -16.28 -7.39
CA GLU A 144 -19.93 -15.07 -7.79
C GLU A 144 -18.42 -15.28 -7.69
N ILE A 145 -17.96 -16.12 -6.76
CA ILE A 145 -16.57 -16.57 -6.66
C ILE A 145 -16.49 -18.01 -7.20
N LYS A 146 -16.43 -18.17 -8.52
CA LYS A 146 -16.41 -19.50 -9.18
C LYS A 146 -15.00 -20.09 -9.34
N ASN A 147 -13.96 -19.27 -9.39
CA ASN A 147 -12.56 -19.67 -9.44
C ASN A 147 -11.70 -18.49 -8.96
N MET A 148 -10.88 -18.66 -7.92
CA MET A 148 -9.90 -17.66 -7.49
C MET A 148 -8.65 -17.72 -8.38
N LYS A 149 -8.82 -17.48 -9.70
CA LYS A 149 -7.67 -17.19 -10.58
C LYS A 149 -7.20 -15.76 -10.31
N GLN A 150 -5.95 -15.46 -10.63
CA GLN A 150 -5.34 -14.15 -10.33
C GLN A 150 -6.13 -12.97 -10.92
N GLU A 151 -6.59 -13.06 -12.17
CA GLU A 151 -7.41 -12.01 -12.82
C GLU A 151 -8.82 -11.84 -12.20
N SER A 152 -9.37 -12.88 -11.59
CA SER A 152 -10.66 -12.82 -10.89
C SER A 152 -10.51 -12.49 -9.40
N PHE A 153 -9.27 -12.45 -8.87
CA PHE A 153 -9.00 -12.21 -7.47
C PHE A 153 -9.45 -10.81 -7.04
N PHE A 154 -9.05 -9.76 -7.77
CA PHE A 154 -9.39 -8.38 -7.40
C PHE A 154 -10.89 -8.11 -7.46
N SER A 155 -11.57 -8.68 -8.46
CA SER A 155 -13.03 -8.63 -8.55
C SER A 155 -13.70 -9.33 -7.36
N ALA A 156 -13.21 -10.52 -6.97
CA ALA A 156 -13.72 -11.23 -5.80
C ALA A 156 -13.43 -10.48 -4.49
N ALA A 157 -12.27 -9.85 -4.37
CA ALA A 157 -11.89 -9.06 -3.22
C ALA A 157 -12.80 -7.82 -3.07
N ARG A 158 -13.12 -7.13 -4.17
CA ARG A 158 -14.07 -6.00 -4.16
C ARG A 158 -15.45 -6.44 -3.66
N LEU A 159 -16.00 -7.52 -4.20
CA LEU A 159 -17.29 -8.08 -3.77
C LEU A 159 -17.28 -8.47 -2.28
N LEU A 160 -16.18 -9.06 -1.80
CA LEU A 160 -16.04 -9.43 -0.39
C LEU A 160 -16.04 -8.20 0.52
N ILE A 161 -15.32 -7.14 0.14
CA ILE A 161 -15.26 -5.89 0.90
C ILE A 161 -16.62 -5.21 0.91
N GLU A 162 -17.27 -5.07 -0.24
CA GLU A 162 -18.62 -4.51 -0.37
C GLU A 162 -19.60 -5.25 0.54
N CYS A 163 -19.63 -6.58 0.46
CA CYS A 163 -20.48 -7.38 1.33
C CYS A 163 -20.13 -7.18 2.81
N THR A 164 -18.85 -7.20 3.17
CA THR A 164 -18.41 -7.08 4.58
C THR A 164 -18.83 -5.73 5.16
N VAL A 165 -18.50 -4.63 4.46
CA VAL A 165 -18.78 -3.26 4.88
C VAL A 165 -20.29 -3.01 4.93
N SER A 166 -21.08 -3.59 4.01
CA SER A 166 -22.55 -3.48 4.04
C SER A 166 -23.17 -4.02 5.34
N LYS A 167 -22.50 -4.96 6.00
CA LYS A 167 -22.94 -5.57 7.28
C LYS A 167 -22.47 -4.78 8.51
N PHE A 168 -21.71 -3.71 8.35
CA PHE A 168 -21.34 -2.85 9.47
C PHE A 168 -22.56 -2.08 9.99
N SER A 169 -22.58 -1.84 11.30
CA SER A 169 -23.66 -1.19 12.04
C SER A 169 -23.46 0.33 12.20
N CYS A 170 -22.53 0.90 11.43
CA CYS A 170 -22.24 2.33 11.41
C CYS A 170 -23.06 3.06 10.34
N SER A 171 -22.91 4.39 10.23
CA SER A 171 -23.68 5.20 9.27
C SER A 171 -23.36 4.83 7.81
N GLU A 172 -24.24 5.21 6.88
CA GLU A 172 -23.98 5.05 5.44
C GLU A 172 -22.71 5.79 5.00
N ASP A 173 -22.49 7.00 5.52
CA ASP A 173 -21.31 7.80 5.20
C ASP A 173 -20.01 7.13 5.66
N GLU A 174 -19.95 6.64 6.90
CA GLU A 174 -18.75 5.94 7.40
C GLU A 174 -18.48 4.65 6.62
N ARG A 175 -19.53 3.87 6.31
CA ARG A 175 -19.41 2.67 5.47
C ARG A 175 -18.90 3.02 4.08
N PHE A 176 -19.40 4.10 3.48
CA PHE A 176 -18.95 4.56 2.18
C PHE A 176 -17.45 4.87 2.19
N TYR A 177 -16.94 5.62 3.18
CA TYR A 177 -15.52 5.95 3.24
C TYR A 177 -14.63 4.72 3.51
N LEU A 178 -15.08 3.78 4.35
CA LEU A 178 -14.38 2.51 4.52
C LEU A 178 -14.32 1.71 3.22
N LEU A 179 -15.42 1.66 2.46
CA LEU A 179 -15.46 0.98 1.16
C LEU A 179 -14.53 1.66 0.14
N VAL A 180 -14.51 2.99 0.10
CA VAL A 180 -13.62 3.77 -0.77
C VAL A 180 -12.15 3.48 -0.45
N GLY A 181 -11.76 3.59 0.83
CA GLY A 181 -10.38 3.31 1.24
C GLY A 181 -9.97 1.87 0.93
N ALA A 182 -10.82 0.90 1.25
CA ALA A 182 -10.54 -0.51 1.01
C ALA A 182 -10.51 -0.88 -0.48
N SER A 183 -11.35 -0.24 -1.32
CA SER A 183 -11.28 -0.38 -2.78
C SER A 183 -10.01 0.23 -3.36
N HIS A 184 -9.52 1.33 -2.77
CA HIS A 184 -8.27 1.95 -3.20
C HIS A 184 -7.06 1.06 -2.86
N VAL A 185 -7.06 0.38 -1.71
CA VAL A 185 -6.06 -0.65 -1.38
C VAL A 185 -6.05 -1.77 -2.43
N ILE A 186 -7.23 -2.27 -2.83
CA ILE A 186 -7.32 -3.28 -3.89
C ILE A 186 -6.71 -2.76 -5.20
N SER A 187 -7.09 -1.56 -5.63
CA SER A 187 -6.58 -0.98 -6.87
C SER A 187 -5.07 -0.77 -6.82
N LEU A 188 -4.54 -0.32 -5.68
CA LEU A 188 -3.10 -0.17 -5.48
C LEU A 188 -2.36 -1.51 -5.63
N ILE A 189 -2.90 -2.59 -5.05
CA ILE A 189 -2.33 -3.93 -5.21
C ILE A 189 -2.44 -4.41 -6.68
N ASP A 190 -3.56 -4.16 -7.35
CA ASP A 190 -3.74 -4.49 -8.78
C ASP A 190 -2.73 -3.74 -9.66
N ASP A 191 -2.55 -2.44 -9.41
CA ASP A 191 -1.56 -1.62 -10.09
C ASP A 191 -0.13 -2.14 -9.86
N PHE A 192 0.19 -2.65 -8.66
CA PHE A 192 1.50 -3.25 -8.39
C PHE A 192 1.72 -4.60 -9.07
N MET A 193 0.67 -5.35 -9.36
CA MET A 193 0.77 -6.55 -10.19
C MET A 193 0.97 -6.21 -11.67
N HIS A 194 0.76 -4.94 -12.03
CA HIS A 194 0.85 -4.38 -13.37
C HIS A 194 1.76 -3.14 -13.40
N PRO A 195 3.05 -3.28 -13.04
CA PRO A 195 4.00 -2.17 -12.91
C PRO A 195 4.05 -1.26 -14.15
N GLU A 196 3.85 -1.84 -15.34
CA GLU A 196 3.78 -1.12 -16.61
C GLU A 196 2.70 -0.03 -16.62
N ARG A 197 1.56 -0.27 -15.96
CA ARG A 197 0.45 0.71 -15.87
C ARG A 197 0.84 1.92 -15.02
N ILE A 198 1.58 1.69 -13.95
CA ILE A 198 2.05 2.77 -13.07
C ILE A 198 3.07 3.63 -13.81
N LEU A 199 4.07 3.01 -14.45
CA LEU A 199 5.07 3.74 -15.22
C LEU A 199 4.42 4.56 -16.34
N TRP A 200 3.46 3.98 -17.06
CA TRP A 200 2.70 4.69 -18.09
C TRP A 200 1.89 5.86 -17.51
N ALA A 201 1.20 5.68 -16.38
CA ALA A 201 0.46 6.74 -15.70
C ALA A 201 1.38 7.89 -15.21
N LEU A 202 2.64 7.57 -14.92
CA LEU A 202 3.68 8.52 -14.55
C LEU A 202 4.40 9.17 -15.74
N GLY A 203 4.06 8.76 -16.97
CA GLY A 203 4.65 9.29 -18.21
C GLY A 203 6.05 8.74 -18.51
N PHE A 204 6.38 7.56 -17.98
CA PHE A 204 7.64 6.87 -18.25
C PHE A 204 7.45 5.70 -19.21
N PRO A 205 8.49 5.32 -19.98
CA PRO A 205 8.48 4.07 -20.73
C PRO A 205 8.49 2.86 -19.77
N GLU A 206 8.06 1.70 -20.25
CA GLU A 206 7.93 0.47 -19.45
C GLU A 206 9.25 -0.04 -18.88
N ASP A 207 10.38 0.35 -19.48
CA ASP A 207 11.74 -0.01 -19.10
C ASP A 207 12.46 1.08 -18.29
N ALA A 208 11.74 2.14 -17.86
CA ALA A 208 12.33 3.23 -17.07
C ALA A 208 12.79 2.83 -15.67
N LEU A 209 12.20 1.75 -15.12
CA LEU A 209 12.62 1.12 -13.87
C LEU A 209 12.66 -0.39 -14.08
N SER A 210 13.68 -1.04 -13.51
CA SER A 210 13.69 -2.48 -13.36
C SER A 210 12.58 -2.93 -12.39
N LYS A 211 12.20 -4.20 -12.49
CA LYS A 211 11.20 -4.77 -11.56
C LYS A 211 11.70 -4.73 -10.12
N GLU A 212 13.00 -4.90 -9.94
CA GLU A 212 13.69 -4.87 -8.65
C GLU A 212 13.60 -3.48 -8.01
N GLU A 213 13.87 -2.41 -8.77
CA GLU A 213 13.73 -1.03 -8.28
C GLU A 213 12.29 -0.70 -7.91
N MET A 214 11.32 -1.15 -8.73
CA MET A 214 9.91 -0.96 -8.40
C MET A 214 9.56 -1.66 -7.10
N ILE A 215 9.92 -2.94 -6.96
CA ILE A 215 9.69 -3.73 -5.75
C ILE A 215 10.35 -3.08 -4.53
N GLU A 216 11.56 -2.52 -4.65
CA GLU A 216 12.23 -1.81 -3.56
C GLU A 216 11.40 -0.62 -3.07
N VAL A 217 10.90 0.22 -3.98
CA VAL A 217 10.01 1.34 -3.64
C VAL A 217 8.77 0.84 -2.91
N LEU A 218 8.17 -0.25 -3.37
CA LEU A 218 6.98 -0.81 -2.73
C LEU A 218 7.25 -1.34 -1.33
N ILE A 219 8.33 -2.10 -1.16
CA ILE A 219 8.74 -2.66 0.14
C ILE A 219 9.02 -1.53 1.12
N TYR A 220 9.66 -0.45 0.67
CA TYR A 220 9.91 0.72 1.50
C TYR A 220 8.61 1.30 2.07
N PHE A 221 7.63 1.60 1.22
CA PHE A 221 6.35 2.14 1.68
C PHE A 221 5.53 1.14 2.52
N ALA A 222 5.51 -0.14 2.13
CA ALA A 222 4.82 -1.20 2.89
C ALA A 222 5.44 -1.46 4.27
N SER A 223 6.72 -1.10 4.48
CA SER A 223 7.36 -1.17 5.79
C SER A 223 6.91 -0.03 6.73
N ILE A 224 6.37 1.05 6.17
CA ILE A 224 5.91 2.23 6.91
C ILE A 224 4.38 2.21 7.09
N PHE A 225 3.64 1.80 6.06
CA PHE A 225 2.17 1.86 5.98
C PHE A 225 1.55 0.52 5.57
#